data_AF-A0A9E3P291-F1
#
_entry.id   AF-A0A9E3P291-F1
#
_cell.length_a   1.000
_cell.length_b   1.000
_cell.length_c   1.000
_cell.angle_alpha   90.00
_cell.angle_beta   90.00
_cell.angle_gamma   90.00
#
_symmetry.space_group_name_H-M   'P 1'
#
loop_
_entity.id
_entity.type
_entity.pdbx_description
1 polymer ?
#
loop_
_entity_poly.entity_id
_entity_poly.type
_entity_poly.pdbx_seq_one_letter_code
_entity_poly.pdbx_strand_id
1 'polypeptide(L)'
;MTRVFVTALFAIALIFASREASAGYTHYWKWLKEPERAALGRCVAEMTRIADARREILSDGAGKTGAEARFDQTCEAFDASDLGCLAFNGVGAEKHETFSFPVSGGAPAFSFVKTALKPYDAVVVAALIVARDHFDPDTLDISSDGDWGVEWESGAKLYSQVLGRRARNPMSEGRTAPPLDDAEEGPSRVDRYGGYAFAVVLVAAIAYIARQVIRRR
;
A
#
# COMPACT_ATOMS: atom_id res chain seq x y z
N MET A 1 36.84 17.73 -41.42
CA MET A 1 35.40 17.73 -41.07
C MET A 1 35.25 17.11 -39.68
N THR A 2 35.69 17.81 -38.63
CA THR A 2 35.98 17.18 -37.33
C THR A 2 35.68 18.12 -36.17
N ARG A 3 34.51 18.78 -36.17
CA ARG A 3 34.15 19.76 -35.12
C ARG A 3 32.67 19.83 -34.73
N VAL A 4 31.84 18.83 -35.07
CA VAL A 4 30.38 18.88 -34.77
C VAL A 4 29.94 17.88 -33.67
N PHE A 5 30.80 16.96 -33.22
CA PHE A 5 30.38 15.86 -32.34
C PHE A 5 30.52 16.09 -30.83
N VAL A 6 31.02 17.24 -30.36
CA VAL A 6 31.32 17.44 -28.92
C VAL A 6 30.17 18.14 -28.15
N THR A 7 29.21 18.75 -28.83
CA THR A 7 28.18 19.57 -28.16
C THR A 7 26.91 18.80 -27.78
N ALA A 8 26.70 17.57 -28.28
CA ALA A 8 25.46 16.82 -28.04
C ALA A 8 25.47 15.96 -26.76
N LEU A 9 26.63 15.75 -26.13
CA LEU A 9 26.74 14.89 -24.94
C LEU A 9 26.52 15.60 -23.61
N PHE A 10 26.54 16.94 -23.57
CA PHE A 10 26.30 17.70 -22.32
C PHE A 10 24.83 18.03 -22.06
N ALA A 11 23.93 17.88 -23.04
CA ALA A 11 22.50 18.11 -22.85
C ALA A 11 21.76 16.89 -22.27
N ILE A 12 22.36 15.70 -22.30
CA ILE A 12 21.76 14.47 -21.77
C ILE A 12 22.12 14.27 -20.27
N ALA A 13 23.18 14.93 -19.79
CA ALA A 13 23.61 14.84 -18.39
C ALA A 13 22.79 15.68 -17.40
N LEU A 14 21.92 16.59 -17.88
CA LEU A 14 21.11 17.46 -17.04
C LEU A 14 19.64 17.01 -16.88
N ILE A 15 19.24 15.90 -17.50
CA ILE A 15 17.89 15.32 -17.32
C ILE A 15 17.85 14.35 -16.11
N PHE A 16 18.99 14.05 -15.47
CA PHE A 16 19.06 13.07 -14.38
C PHE A 16 19.25 13.65 -12.97
N ALA A 17 19.14 14.96 -12.76
CA ALA A 17 19.42 15.55 -11.45
C ALA A 17 18.38 16.60 -11.02
N SER A 18 17.10 16.24 -11.13
CA SER A 18 16.10 16.76 -10.19
C SER A 18 15.25 15.58 -9.72
N ARG A 19 15.86 14.72 -8.90
CA ARG A 19 15.09 14.17 -7.78
C ARG A 19 14.73 15.38 -6.93
N GLU A 20 13.64 16.05 -7.28
CA GLU A 20 12.96 16.87 -6.30
C GLU A 20 12.78 15.95 -5.10
N ALA A 21 13.29 16.38 -3.96
CA ALA A 21 12.91 15.80 -2.69
C ALA A 21 11.42 16.09 -2.55
N SER A 22 10.59 15.27 -3.19
CA SER A 22 9.17 15.18 -2.90
C SER A 22 9.13 14.86 -1.41
N ALA A 23 8.74 15.85 -0.61
CA ALA A 23 8.36 15.59 0.76
C ALA A 23 7.28 14.51 0.66
N GLY A 24 7.59 13.29 1.10
CA GLY A 24 6.61 12.19 1.02
C GLY A 24 5.34 12.55 1.79
N TYR A 25 4.29 11.78 1.59
CA TYR A 25 3.04 11.98 2.30
C TYR A 25 3.07 11.37 3.70
N THR A 26 2.15 11.86 4.52
CA THR A 26 1.90 11.48 5.90
C THR A 26 0.49 10.88 5.98
N HIS A 27 0.38 9.77 6.69
CA HIS A 27 -0.91 9.18 7.04
C HIS A 27 -1.22 9.49 8.49
N TYR A 28 -2.47 9.80 8.78
CA TYR A 28 -2.96 10.18 10.10
C TYR A 28 -4.14 9.30 10.49
N TRP A 29 -4.23 8.94 11.77
CA TRP A 29 -5.42 8.31 12.31
C TRP A 29 -5.66 8.77 13.75
N LYS A 30 -6.93 8.92 14.10
CA LYS A 30 -7.35 9.38 15.41
C LYS A 30 -8.54 8.60 15.91
N TRP A 31 -8.35 7.90 17.02
CA TRP A 31 -9.46 7.31 17.77
C TRP A 31 -10.31 8.43 18.35
N LEU A 32 -11.59 8.47 17.99
CA LEU A 32 -12.59 9.40 18.53
C LEU A 32 -13.41 8.75 19.64
N LYS A 33 -13.56 7.42 19.56
CA LYS A 33 -14.20 6.57 20.57
C LYS A 33 -13.34 5.35 20.81
N GLU A 34 -13.58 4.71 21.95
CA GLU A 34 -12.97 3.43 22.26
C GLU A 34 -13.52 2.35 21.31
N PRO A 35 -12.65 1.57 20.64
CA PRO A 35 -13.11 0.53 19.73
C PRO A 35 -13.75 -0.64 20.49
N GLU A 36 -14.72 -1.30 19.85
CA GLU A 36 -15.15 -2.61 20.30
C GLU A 36 -13.97 -3.60 20.26
N ARG A 37 -13.68 -4.25 21.39
CA ARG A 37 -12.52 -5.13 21.56
C ARG A 37 -12.43 -6.24 20.50
N ALA A 38 -13.56 -6.87 20.17
CA ALA A 38 -13.59 -7.95 19.18
C ALA A 38 -13.34 -7.43 17.75
N ALA A 39 -13.87 -6.26 17.40
CA ALA A 39 -13.59 -5.60 16.12
C ALA A 39 -12.11 -5.23 15.98
N LEU A 40 -11.50 -4.71 17.05
CA LEU A 40 -10.07 -4.39 17.07
C LEU A 40 -9.19 -5.63 16.89
N GLY A 41 -9.53 -6.74 17.56
CA GLY A 41 -8.83 -8.01 17.37
C GLY A 41 -8.89 -8.51 15.91
N ARG A 42 -10.07 -8.44 15.27
CA ARG A 42 -10.22 -8.82 13.85
C ARG A 42 -9.45 -7.89 12.91
N CYS A 43 -9.51 -6.58 13.18
CA CYS A 43 -8.78 -5.57 12.43
C CYS A 43 -7.27 -5.85 12.44
N VAL A 44 -6.68 -6.02 13.62
CA VAL A 44 -5.24 -6.27 13.77
C VAL A 44 -4.86 -7.61 13.11
N ALA A 45 -5.68 -8.65 13.25
CA ALA A 45 -5.42 -9.93 12.58
C ALA A 45 -5.37 -9.80 11.04
N GLU A 46 -6.29 -9.04 10.43
CA GLU A 46 -6.27 -8.78 8.98
C GLU A 46 -5.06 -7.92 8.57
N MET A 47 -4.71 -6.90 9.35
CA MET A 47 -3.50 -6.09 9.08
C MET A 47 -2.22 -6.94 9.20
N THR A 48 -2.14 -7.86 10.16
CA THR A 48 -1.00 -8.78 10.30
C THR A 48 -0.86 -9.67 9.07
N ARG A 49 -1.97 -10.16 8.49
CA ARG A 49 -1.93 -10.91 7.22
C ARG A 49 -1.34 -10.10 6.07
N ILE A 50 -1.63 -8.80 6.01
CA ILE A 50 -1.06 -7.87 5.01
C ILE A 50 0.44 -7.70 5.25
N ALA A 51 0.86 -7.49 6.49
CA ALA A 51 2.28 -7.38 6.85
C ALA A 51 3.05 -8.66 6.52
N ASP A 52 2.49 -9.83 6.86
CA ASP A 52 3.08 -11.13 6.56
C ASP A 52 3.26 -11.38 5.06
N ALA A 53 2.30 -10.96 4.24
CA ALA A 53 2.39 -11.07 2.79
C ALA A 53 3.55 -10.28 2.19
N ARG A 54 4.12 -9.31 2.93
CA ARG A 54 5.22 -8.42 2.52
C ARG A 54 6.40 -8.44 3.50
N ARG A 55 6.55 -9.51 4.28
CA ARG A 55 7.57 -9.66 5.33
C ARG A 55 9.00 -9.42 4.84
N GLU A 56 9.28 -9.65 3.56
CA GLU A 56 10.58 -9.44 2.94
C GLU A 56 11.04 -7.98 2.90
N ILE A 57 10.10 -7.02 2.94
CA ILE A 57 10.40 -5.58 2.94
C ILE A 57 10.20 -4.91 4.31
N LEU A 58 9.82 -5.68 5.33
CA LEU A 58 9.44 -5.16 6.64
C LEU A 58 10.44 -5.55 7.74
N SER A 59 10.66 -4.61 8.66
CA SER A 59 11.14 -4.91 10.00
C SER A 59 10.02 -4.71 11.02
N ASP A 60 10.03 -5.46 12.13
CA ASP A 60 9.10 -5.20 13.23
C ASP A 60 9.43 -3.89 13.97
N GLY A 61 8.61 -3.54 14.98
CA GLY A 61 8.83 -2.35 15.82
C GLY A 61 10.18 -2.32 16.56
N ALA A 62 10.85 -3.46 16.72
CA ALA A 62 12.19 -3.58 17.30
C ALA A 62 13.30 -3.62 16.24
N GLY A 63 12.95 -3.55 14.96
CA GLY A 63 13.89 -3.56 13.84
C GLY A 63 14.34 -4.93 13.36
N LYS A 64 13.75 -6.04 13.86
CA LYS A 64 14.04 -7.41 13.40
C LYS A 64 13.37 -7.69 12.06
N THR A 65 13.94 -8.58 11.25
CA THR A 65 13.49 -8.84 9.87
C THR A 65 13.24 -10.32 9.62
N GLY A 66 12.58 -10.63 8.49
CA GLY A 66 12.39 -12.00 8.04
C GLY A 66 11.65 -12.88 9.06
N ALA A 67 12.16 -14.08 9.33
CA ALA A 67 11.54 -15.03 10.26
C ALA A 67 11.53 -14.54 11.73
N GLU A 68 12.43 -13.62 12.09
CA GLU A 68 12.54 -13.07 13.45
C GLU A 68 11.54 -11.94 13.71
N ALA A 69 11.05 -11.29 12.66
CA ALA A 69 10.05 -10.24 12.79
C ALA A 69 8.76 -10.80 13.41
N ARG A 70 8.27 -10.10 14.43
CA ARG A 70 6.96 -10.32 15.07
C ARG A 70 6.14 -9.05 14.94
N PHE A 71 5.18 -9.12 14.03
CA PHE A 71 4.29 -8.00 13.72
C PHE A 71 3.12 -7.94 14.69
N ASP A 72 2.70 -9.07 15.26
CA ASP A 72 1.74 -9.16 16.36
C ASP A 72 2.47 -9.03 17.70
N GLN A 73 2.21 -7.93 18.41
CA GLN A 73 2.76 -7.72 19.75
C GLN A 73 1.61 -7.41 20.71
N THR A 74 1.74 -7.76 21.98
CA THR A 74 0.79 -7.29 23.00
C THR A 74 1.04 -5.81 23.26
N CYS A 75 -0.01 -5.00 23.23
CA CYS A 75 0.08 -3.59 23.58
C CYS A 75 -0.84 -3.25 24.74
N GLU A 76 -0.47 -2.24 25.53
CA GLU A 76 -1.30 -1.68 26.61
C GLU A 76 -2.33 -0.68 26.07
N ALA A 77 -2.68 -0.75 24.78
CA ALA A 77 -3.68 0.14 24.21
C ALA A 77 -5.04 -0.12 24.88
N PHE A 78 -5.76 0.94 25.26
CA PHE A 78 -7.13 0.89 25.81
C PHE A 78 -7.29 0.01 27.07
N ASP A 79 -6.32 0.00 27.99
CA ASP A 79 -6.34 -0.84 29.22
C ASP A 79 -6.58 -2.33 28.90
N ALA A 80 -6.16 -2.74 27.70
CA ALA A 80 -6.43 -4.03 27.12
C ALA A 80 -5.12 -4.72 26.77
N SER A 81 -4.34 -5.06 27.80
CA SER A 81 -3.00 -5.66 27.76
C SER A 81 -2.86 -6.92 26.89
N ASP A 82 -3.96 -7.52 26.43
CA ASP A 82 -3.97 -8.73 25.59
C ASP A 82 -4.45 -8.45 24.17
N LEU A 83 -4.70 -7.18 23.81
CA LEU A 83 -4.96 -6.82 22.42
C LEU A 83 -3.63 -6.74 21.66
N GLY A 84 -3.64 -7.40 20.51
CA GLY A 84 -2.54 -7.29 19.56
C GLY A 84 -2.42 -5.85 19.06
N CYS A 85 -1.19 -5.36 18.92
CA CYS A 85 -0.84 -4.30 18.01
C CYS A 85 -0.05 -4.85 16.84
N LEU A 86 -0.11 -4.09 15.75
CA LEU A 86 0.75 -4.17 14.60
C LEU A 86 1.79 -3.06 14.67
N ALA A 87 3.07 -3.41 14.61
CA ALA A 87 4.15 -2.43 14.49
C ALA A 87 5.19 -2.87 13.44
N PHE A 88 5.46 -2.00 12.46
CA PHE A 88 6.47 -2.28 11.43
C PHE A 88 7.08 -1.02 10.83
N ASN A 89 8.22 -1.20 10.15
CA ASN A 89 8.93 -0.18 9.39
C ASN A 89 9.56 -0.86 8.15
N GLY A 90 10.21 -0.11 7.26
CA GLY A 90 11.01 -0.67 6.18
C GLY A 90 12.27 -1.39 6.69
N VAL A 91 12.98 -2.09 5.80
CA VAL A 91 14.27 -2.73 6.11
C VAL A 91 15.46 -1.88 5.70
N GLY A 92 16.52 -1.88 6.50
CA GLY A 92 17.77 -1.19 6.15
C GLY A 92 17.57 0.28 5.77
N ALA A 93 18.02 0.66 4.55
CA ALA A 93 17.90 2.02 4.00
C ALA A 93 16.47 2.43 3.60
N GLU A 94 15.52 1.48 3.65
CA GLU A 94 14.10 1.73 3.39
C GLU A 94 13.32 2.08 4.66
N LYS A 95 13.98 2.19 5.82
CA LYS A 95 13.39 2.69 7.06
C LYS A 95 13.07 4.19 6.99
N HIS A 96 12.00 4.62 7.65
CA HIS A 96 11.73 6.03 7.92
C HIS A 96 11.12 6.25 9.31
N GLU A 97 9.82 6.01 9.48
CA GLU A 97 9.11 6.07 10.76
C GLU A 97 8.37 4.74 10.97
N THR A 98 8.21 4.33 12.23
CA THR A 98 7.53 3.06 12.54
C THR A 98 6.04 3.29 12.54
N PHE A 99 5.31 2.55 11.71
CA PHE A 99 3.86 2.45 11.80
C PHE A 99 3.49 1.63 13.03
N SER A 100 2.47 2.06 13.78
CA SER A 100 1.93 1.33 14.92
C SER A 100 0.41 1.46 15.02
N PHE A 101 -0.29 0.33 15.23
CA PHE A 101 -1.75 0.30 15.36
C PHE A 101 -2.21 -0.84 16.28
N PRO A 102 -3.14 -0.64 17.23
CA PRO A 102 -3.68 0.65 17.63
C PRO A 102 -2.63 1.50 18.38
N VAL A 103 -2.91 2.79 18.49
CA VAL A 103 -2.11 3.72 19.31
C VAL A 103 -2.41 3.45 20.78
N SER A 104 -1.38 3.47 21.64
CA SER A 104 -1.56 3.43 23.10
C SER A 104 -2.19 4.72 23.63
N GLY A 105 -3.00 4.63 24.69
CA GLY A 105 -3.45 5.82 25.46
C GLY A 105 -4.95 6.06 25.58
N GLY A 106 -5.81 5.17 25.07
CA GLY A 106 -7.27 5.34 25.16
C GLY A 106 -7.82 6.31 24.11
N ALA A 107 -9.13 6.52 24.08
CA ALA A 107 -9.75 7.53 23.20
C ALA A 107 -9.96 8.85 23.96
N PRO A 108 -9.57 10.01 23.40
CA PRO A 108 -9.00 10.19 22.07
C PRO A 108 -7.48 9.92 22.00
N ALA A 109 -7.03 9.23 20.95
CA ALA A 109 -5.60 9.02 20.67
C ALA A 109 -5.30 9.30 19.20
N PHE A 110 -4.29 10.13 18.95
CA PHE A 110 -3.82 10.52 17.63
C PHE A 110 -2.47 9.89 17.33
N SER A 111 -2.28 9.42 16.11
CA SER A 111 -0.98 9.01 15.60
C SER A 111 -0.87 9.26 14.10
N PHE A 112 0.35 9.18 13.61
CA PHE A 112 0.68 9.38 12.21
C PHE A 112 1.93 8.60 11.83
N VAL A 113 2.17 8.47 10.53
CA VAL A 113 3.45 7.97 10.01
C VAL A 113 3.80 8.67 8.72
N LYS A 114 5.06 9.08 8.60
CA LYS A 114 5.67 9.51 7.34
C LYS A 114 6.42 8.35 6.74
N THR A 115 6.16 8.06 5.49
CA THR A 115 6.83 6.93 4.83
C THR A 115 7.92 7.36 3.90
N ALA A 116 8.00 8.65 3.53
CA ALA A 116 8.95 9.18 2.56
C ALA A 116 8.94 8.41 1.22
N LEU A 117 7.76 7.94 0.80
CA LEU A 117 7.54 7.14 -0.42
C LEU A 117 8.33 5.81 -0.41
N LYS A 118 8.67 5.31 0.78
CA LYS A 118 9.43 4.07 0.92
C LYS A 118 8.54 2.85 0.65
N PRO A 119 9.10 1.71 0.19
CA PRO A 119 8.32 0.55 -0.25
C PRO A 119 7.31 -0.01 0.78
N TYR A 120 7.56 0.17 2.08
CA TYR A 120 6.66 -0.29 3.14
C TYR A 120 5.39 0.55 3.27
N ASP A 121 5.31 1.71 2.60
CA ASP A 121 4.09 2.53 2.56
C ASP A 121 2.87 1.76 2.07
N ALA A 122 3.03 0.91 1.05
CA ALA A 122 1.95 0.08 0.54
C ALA A 122 1.31 -0.79 1.65
N VAL A 123 2.10 -1.22 2.64
CA VAL A 123 1.62 -2.00 3.80
C VAL A 123 0.88 -1.09 4.78
N VAL A 124 1.37 0.14 5.01
CA VAL A 124 0.68 1.17 5.82
C VAL A 124 -0.69 1.50 5.25
N VAL A 125 -0.73 1.84 3.97
CA VAL A 125 -1.97 2.17 3.24
C VAL A 125 -2.97 1.01 3.33
N ALA A 126 -2.51 -0.21 3.04
CA ALA A 126 -3.36 -1.39 3.10
C ALA A 126 -3.91 -1.65 4.52
N ALA A 127 -3.10 -1.41 5.56
CA ALA A 127 -3.55 -1.51 6.94
C ALA A 127 -4.62 -0.46 7.27
N LEU A 128 -4.47 0.79 6.84
CA LEU A 128 -5.47 1.84 7.08
C LEU A 128 -6.79 1.58 6.34
N ILE A 129 -6.75 0.94 5.16
CA ILE A 129 -7.97 0.48 4.47
C ILE A 129 -8.67 -0.60 5.32
N VAL A 130 -7.92 -1.56 5.89
CA VAL A 130 -8.47 -2.54 6.85
C VAL A 130 -9.11 -1.81 8.04
N ALA A 131 -8.45 -0.82 8.63
CA ALA A 131 -8.98 -0.08 9.76
C ALA A 131 -10.37 0.51 9.45
N ARG A 132 -10.55 1.09 8.26
CA ARG A 132 -11.86 1.62 7.84
C ARG A 132 -12.93 0.54 7.64
N ASP A 133 -12.56 -0.69 7.27
CA ASP A 133 -13.55 -1.77 7.16
C ASP A 133 -14.17 -2.13 8.51
N HIS A 134 -13.39 -2.03 9.59
CA HIS A 134 -13.82 -2.39 10.94
C HIS A 134 -14.41 -1.22 11.74
N PHE A 135 -14.04 0.02 11.41
CA PHE A 135 -14.41 1.20 12.21
C PHE A 135 -15.01 2.31 11.36
N ASP A 136 -16.16 2.81 11.80
CA ASP A 136 -16.84 3.94 11.18
C ASP A 136 -16.09 5.27 11.46
N PRO A 137 -16.34 6.31 10.64
CA PRO A 137 -15.69 7.61 10.81
C PRO A 137 -15.92 8.27 12.17
N ASP A 138 -17.00 7.97 12.89
CA ASP A 138 -17.27 8.53 14.22
C ASP A 138 -16.51 7.79 15.33
N THR A 139 -15.92 6.63 15.02
CA THR A 139 -15.08 5.84 15.93
C THR A 139 -13.60 6.06 15.64
N LEU A 140 -13.21 6.02 14.36
CA LEU A 140 -11.84 6.18 13.90
C LEU A 140 -11.80 7.14 12.71
N ASP A 141 -11.19 8.30 12.92
CA ASP A 141 -10.87 9.24 11.85
C ASP A 141 -9.56 8.82 11.16
N ILE A 142 -9.54 8.85 9.84
CA ILE A 142 -8.38 8.49 9.00
C ILE A 142 -8.24 9.56 7.93
N SER A 143 -7.05 10.15 7.82
CA SER A 143 -6.73 11.16 6.80
C SER A 143 -5.30 11.01 6.28
N SER A 144 -5.01 11.64 5.15
CA SER A 144 -3.69 11.67 4.51
C SER A 144 -3.57 12.93 3.67
N ASP A 145 -2.33 13.39 3.45
CA ASP A 145 -2.01 14.41 2.45
C ASP A 145 -1.67 13.80 1.06
N GLY A 146 -1.79 12.48 0.89
CA GLY A 146 -1.69 11.77 -0.40
C GLY A 146 -3.06 11.51 -1.07
N ASP A 147 -3.07 11.35 -2.39
CA ASP A 147 -4.27 11.10 -3.19
C ASP A 147 -4.63 9.61 -3.29
N TRP A 148 -5.94 9.32 -3.28
CA TRP A 148 -6.46 7.95 -3.34
C TRP A 148 -6.14 7.23 -4.66
N GLY A 149 -6.12 7.96 -5.78
CA GLY A 149 -5.91 7.41 -7.11
C GLY A 149 -4.45 7.30 -7.52
N VAL A 150 -3.53 7.86 -6.74
CA VAL A 150 -2.10 7.94 -7.07
C VAL A 150 -1.27 7.34 -5.94
N GLU A 151 -1.15 8.03 -4.82
CA GLU A 151 -0.30 7.60 -3.69
C GLU A 151 -0.81 6.30 -3.05
N TRP A 152 -2.13 6.16 -2.91
CA TRP A 152 -2.75 5.00 -2.25
C TRP A 152 -2.89 3.76 -3.14
N GLU A 153 -2.66 3.86 -4.46
CA GLU A 153 -2.95 2.79 -5.42
C GLU A 153 -2.23 1.48 -5.05
N SER A 154 -0.96 1.59 -4.66
CA SER A 154 -0.12 0.42 -4.36
C SER A 154 -0.62 -0.37 -3.14
N GLY A 155 -1.05 0.32 -2.09
CA GLY A 155 -1.62 -0.32 -0.91
C GLY A 155 -3.06 -0.81 -1.13
N ALA A 156 -3.88 -0.09 -1.90
CA ALA A 156 -5.20 -0.57 -2.30
C ALA A 156 -5.14 -1.87 -3.11
N LYS A 157 -4.14 -1.99 -3.99
CA LYS A 157 -3.85 -3.22 -4.73
C LYS A 157 -3.39 -4.34 -3.80
N LEU A 158 -2.45 -4.08 -2.89
CA LEU A 158 -1.97 -5.07 -1.93
C LEU A 158 -3.12 -5.59 -1.06
N TYR A 159 -3.93 -4.69 -0.50
CA TYR A 159 -5.13 -5.03 0.26
C TYR A 159 -6.04 -5.98 -0.53
N SER A 160 -6.33 -5.64 -1.79
CA SER A 160 -7.27 -6.43 -2.62
C SER A 160 -6.71 -7.80 -2.95
N GLN A 161 -5.39 -7.90 -3.16
CA GLN A 161 -4.70 -9.16 -3.41
C GLN A 161 -4.69 -10.09 -2.18
N VAL A 162 -4.45 -9.54 -0.99
CA VAL A 162 -4.32 -10.33 0.25
C VAL A 162 -5.68 -10.74 0.83
N LEU A 163 -6.67 -9.85 0.76
CA LEU A 163 -7.97 -10.06 1.41
C LEU A 163 -9.08 -10.46 0.43
N GLY A 164 -8.83 -10.44 -0.88
CA GLY A 164 -9.80 -10.88 -1.88
C GLY A 164 -11.03 -9.99 -2.03
N ARG A 165 -11.03 -8.79 -1.44
CA ARG A 165 -12.14 -7.82 -1.50
C ARG A 165 -11.67 -6.47 -2.05
N ARG A 166 -12.57 -5.71 -2.65
CA ARG A 166 -12.25 -4.42 -3.29
C ARG A 166 -11.94 -3.35 -2.25
N ALA A 167 -10.78 -2.70 -2.38
CA ALA A 167 -10.42 -1.53 -1.58
C ALA A 167 -11.39 -0.34 -1.80
N ARG A 168 -11.76 0.32 -0.70
CA ARG A 168 -12.54 1.58 -0.69
C ARG A 168 -11.69 2.69 -0.08
N ASN A 169 -11.92 3.93 -0.53
CA ASN A 169 -11.23 5.10 -0.01
C ASN A 169 -11.58 5.31 1.47
N PRO A 170 -10.63 5.21 2.42
CA PRO A 170 -10.96 5.35 3.83
C PRO A 170 -11.24 6.79 4.27
N MET A 171 -10.99 7.76 3.40
CA MET A 171 -11.22 9.18 3.59
C MET A 171 -12.54 9.66 2.98
N SER A 172 -13.26 8.83 2.20
CA SER A 172 -14.57 9.21 1.67
C SER A 172 -15.67 9.04 2.71
N GLU A 173 -16.61 9.99 2.76
CA GLU A 173 -17.80 9.87 3.61
C GLU A 173 -18.69 8.70 3.14
N GLY A 174 -18.77 7.61 3.92
CA GLY A 174 -19.62 6.46 3.60
C GLY A 174 -19.25 5.16 4.33
N ARG A 175 -20.29 4.39 4.68
CA ARG A 175 -20.33 3.17 5.54
C ARG A 175 -19.10 2.23 5.50
N THR A 176 -18.79 1.70 6.69
CA THR A 176 -17.94 0.51 6.93
C THR A 176 -18.33 -0.66 6.02
N ALA A 177 -17.41 -1.60 5.82
CA ALA A 177 -17.73 -2.81 5.06
C ALA A 177 -18.89 -3.55 5.74
N PRO A 178 -19.76 -4.24 4.99
CA PRO A 178 -20.64 -5.21 5.60
C PRO A 178 -19.81 -6.23 6.41
N PRO A 179 -20.32 -6.72 7.55
CA PRO A 179 -19.68 -7.80 8.30
C PRO A 179 -19.33 -9.00 7.41
N LEU A 180 -18.26 -9.71 7.78
CA LEU A 180 -17.65 -10.85 7.07
C LEU A 180 -18.56 -12.05 6.75
N ASP A 181 -19.85 -12.00 7.08
CA ASP A 181 -20.78 -13.10 6.88
C ASP A 181 -21.32 -13.18 5.45
N ASP A 182 -21.19 -12.10 4.67
CA ASP A 182 -21.76 -11.99 3.32
C ASP A 182 -20.68 -11.77 2.25
N ALA A 183 -19.57 -12.52 2.33
CA ALA A 183 -18.66 -12.65 1.19
C ALA A 183 -19.38 -13.41 0.07
N GLU A 184 -20.33 -12.74 -0.60
CA GLU A 184 -20.71 -13.13 -1.95
C GLU A 184 -19.44 -13.07 -2.78
N GLU A 185 -18.97 -14.25 -3.18
CA GLU A 185 -17.97 -14.44 -4.23
C GLU A 185 -18.50 -13.77 -5.51
N GLY A 186 -18.32 -12.45 -5.61
CA GLY A 186 -18.54 -11.73 -6.84
C GLY A 186 -17.66 -12.36 -7.91
N PRO A 187 -18.18 -12.64 -9.12
CA PRO A 187 -17.46 -13.39 -10.13
C PRO A 187 -16.11 -12.71 -10.38
N SER A 188 -15.03 -13.47 -10.18
CA SER A 188 -13.66 -13.06 -10.42
C SER A 188 -13.58 -12.46 -11.82
N ARG A 189 -13.46 -11.13 -11.90
CA ARG A 189 -13.27 -10.41 -13.15
C ARG A 189 -11.79 -10.48 -13.54
N VAL A 190 -11.28 -11.71 -13.63
CA VAL A 190 -10.06 -12.04 -14.33
C VAL A 190 -10.47 -12.32 -15.77
N ASP A 191 -9.72 -11.77 -16.71
CA ASP A 191 -9.85 -11.90 -18.17
C ASP A 191 -11.01 -11.16 -18.86
N ARG A 192 -10.64 -10.07 -19.55
CA ARG A 192 -10.99 -9.92 -20.98
C ARG A 192 -10.30 -8.79 -21.76
N TYR A 193 -9.48 -7.92 -21.16
CA TYR A 193 -8.84 -6.83 -21.93
C TYR A 193 -7.35 -7.03 -22.25
N GLY A 194 -6.63 -7.89 -21.53
CA GLY A 194 -5.20 -8.14 -21.78
C GLY A 194 -4.90 -9.02 -22.99
N GLY A 195 -5.70 -10.08 -23.21
CA GLY A 195 -5.46 -11.06 -24.27
C GLY A 195 -5.65 -10.51 -25.70
N TYR A 196 -6.66 -9.65 -25.89
CA TYR A 196 -6.95 -9.10 -27.22
C TYR A 196 -5.91 -8.07 -27.68
N ALA A 197 -5.40 -7.23 -26.77
CA ALA A 197 -4.35 -6.28 -27.10
C ALA A 197 -3.05 -7.00 -27.52
N PHE A 198 -2.69 -8.09 -26.83
CA PHE A 198 -1.50 -8.86 -27.16
C PHE A 198 -1.62 -9.60 -28.50
N ALA A 199 -2.79 -10.18 -28.79
CA ALA A 199 -3.05 -10.85 -30.06
C ALA A 199 -2.98 -9.89 -31.26
N VAL A 200 -3.52 -8.67 -31.13
CA VAL A 200 -3.49 -7.66 -32.20
C VAL A 200 -2.07 -7.20 -32.49
N VAL A 201 -1.26 -6.94 -31.46
CA VAL A 201 0.14 -6.54 -31.62
C VAL A 201 0.96 -7.65 -32.29
N LEU A 202 0.74 -8.91 -31.89
CA LEU A 202 1.45 -10.06 -32.45
C LEU A 202 1.13 -10.28 -33.94
N VAL A 203 -0.15 -10.18 -34.32
CA VAL A 203 -0.58 -10.31 -35.73
C VAL A 203 -0.01 -9.16 -36.59
N ALA A 204 -0.02 -7.94 -36.07
CA ALA A 204 0.56 -6.79 -36.76
C ALA A 204 2.08 -6.95 -36.98
N ALA A 205 2.81 -7.46 -35.97
CA ALA A 205 4.24 -7.71 -36.07
C ALA A 205 4.58 -8.79 -37.11
N ILE A 206 3.83 -9.90 -37.13
CA ILE A 206 4.02 -10.97 -38.13
C ILE A 206 3.74 -10.47 -39.54
N ALA A 207 2.65 -9.71 -39.73
CA ALA A 207 2.31 -9.13 -41.02
C ALA A 207 3.37 -8.12 -41.50
N TYR A 208 3.93 -7.32 -40.59
CA TYR A 208 5.01 -6.39 -40.90
C TYR A 208 6.28 -7.11 -41.35
N ILE A 209 6.70 -8.16 -40.63
CA ILE A 209 7.88 -8.95 -40.97
C ILE A 209 7.72 -9.63 -42.33
N ALA A 210 6.56 -10.26 -42.59
CA ALA A 210 6.28 -10.89 -43.88
C ALA A 210 6.38 -9.88 -45.05
N ARG A 211 5.89 -8.65 -44.85
CA ARG A 211 5.95 -7.57 -45.85
C ARG A 211 7.38 -7.10 -46.12
N GLN A 212 8.23 -7.06 -45.08
CA GLN A 212 9.65 -6.72 -45.22
C GLN A 212 10.45 -7.79 -45.97
N VAL A 213 10.13 -9.08 -45.75
CA VAL A 213 10.78 -10.20 -46.47
C VAL A 213 10.40 -10.21 -47.95
N ILE A 214 9.13 -9.93 -48.29
CA ILE A 214 8.68 -9.89 -49.69
C ILE A 214 9.31 -8.71 -50.44
N ARG A 215 9.47 -7.54 -49.81
CA ARG A 215 10.09 -6.36 -50.45
C ARG A 215 11.60 -6.46 -50.69
N ARG A 216 12.26 -7.44 -50.09
CA ARG A 216 13.71 -7.67 -50.22
C ARG A 216 14.06 -8.77 -51.23
N ARG A 217 13.06 -9.33 -51.92
CA ARG A 217 13.22 -10.19 -53.10
C ARG A 217 12.82 -9.43 -54.34
#